data_AF-A0A7C9DWF2-F1
#
_entry.id   AF-A0A7C9DWF2-F1
#
_cell.length_a   1.000
_cell.length_b   1.000
_cell.length_c   1.000
_cell.angle_alpha   90.00
_cell.angle_beta   90.00
_cell.angle_gamma   90.00
#
_symmetry.space_group_name_H-M   'P 1'
#
loop_
_entity.id
_entity.type
_entity.pdbx_description
1 polymer ?
#
loop_
_entity_poly.entity_id
_entity_poly.type
_entity_poly.pdbx_seq_one_letter_code
_entity_poly.pdbx_strand_id
1 'polypeptide(L)'
;KLHDIILQTNMTGLTGPIWFGPDRSLFNPSYDVLNIVGSQLRRIGYWSNYSGLSVVAPEILRKRPQNRSSASQRLYSVVWPGGAKEQPRGWVFPRNGKKLRVGVPHRVSFPYFVYQDNQTREIRGYCIDVFLAAINQLSYAVPYEFILFGDGRKNPNYTELVRRVAEGDFDAAVGDIAIVTSRTMIVDFTQPYTDSGLVVVAPVRKLYSSAWAFLRPFTAHMWAVTGAFFLIVGAVIWILEHRINDEFRGPPRQQLITILW
;
A
#
# COMPACT_ATOMS: atom_id res chain seq x y z
N LYS A 1 10.01 -21.56 66.20
CA LYS A 1 8.94 -22.24 66.96
C LYS A 1 7.55 -21.66 66.65
N LEU A 2 7.16 -20.47 67.11
CA LEU A 2 5.81 -19.93 66.81
C LEU A 2 5.57 -19.72 65.30
N HIS A 3 6.55 -19.16 64.60
CA HIS A 3 6.51 -18.96 63.15
C HIS A 3 6.27 -20.26 62.37
N ASP A 4 6.94 -21.35 62.76
CA ASP A 4 6.83 -22.63 62.07
C ASP A 4 5.45 -23.27 62.27
N ILE A 5 4.85 -23.05 63.45
CA ILE A 5 3.48 -23.44 63.75
C ILE A 5 2.47 -22.65 62.89
N ILE A 6 2.70 -21.35 62.68
CA ILE A 6 1.86 -20.49 61.82
C ILE A 6 1.92 -20.93 60.35
N LEU A 7 3.11 -21.31 59.86
CA LEU A 7 3.24 -21.80 58.47
C LEU A 7 2.61 -23.18 58.26
N GLN A 8 2.58 -24.02 59.31
CA GLN A 8 1.95 -25.34 59.28
C GLN A 8 0.45 -25.31 59.58
N THR A 9 -0.13 -24.12 59.80
CA THR A 9 -1.56 -24.02 60.13
C THR A 9 -2.42 -24.32 58.90
N ASN A 10 -3.42 -25.19 59.09
CA ASN A 10 -4.45 -25.48 58.11
C ASN A 10 -5.80 -25.25 58.77
N MET A 11 -6.43 -24.12 58.46
CA MET A 11 -7.71 -23.73 59.04
C MET A 11 -8.64 -23.15 57.98
N THR A 12 -9.94 -23.25 58.20
CA THR A 12 -10.95 -22.56 57.36
C THR A 12 -11.43 -21.31 58.08
N GLY A 13 -11.17 -20.15 57.50
CA GLY A 13 -11.67 -18.86 57.95
C GLY A 13 -12.83 -18.35 57.10
N LEU A 14 -13.24 -17.10 57.34
CA LEU A 14 -14.30 -16.42 56.59
C LEU A 14 -13.98 -16.24 55.10
N THR A 15 -12.69 -16.19 54.74
CA THR A 15 -12.20 -16.05 53.35
C THR A 15 -11.95 -17.41 52.68
N GLY A 16 -12.31 -18.50 53.34
CA GLY A 16 -12.07 -19.88 52.91
C GLY A 16 -10.86 -20.52 53.59
N PRO A 17 -10.29 -21.58 52.98
CA PRO A 17 -9.16 -22.28 53.55
C PRO A 17 -7.90 -21.42 53.56
N ILE A 18 -7.19 -21.44 54.69
CA ILE A 18 -5.96 -20.69 54.97
C ILE A 18 -4.88 -21.72 55.27
N TRP A 19 -3.94 -21.85 54.35
CA TRP A 19 -2.68 -22.57 54.54
C TRP A 19 -1.60 -21.91 53.69
N PHE A 20 -0.33 -22.03 54.08
CA PHE A 20 0.78 -21.31 53.46
C PHE A 20 1.65 -22.23 52.61
N GLY A 21 2.14 -21.72 51.48
CA GLY A 21 3.12 -22.41 50.63
C GLY A 21 4.55 -22.35 51.18
N PRO A 22 5.50 -23.04 50.55
CA PRO A 22 6.93 -22.99 50.92
C PRO A 22 7.52 -21.57 50.85
N ASP A 23 6.95 -20.73 50.00
CA ASP A 23 7.27 -19.31 49.79
C ASP A 23 6.59 -18.38 50.81
N ARG A 24 5.87 -18.94 51.80
CA ARG A 24 5.10 -18.22 52.83
C ARG A 24 3.91 -17.42 52.28
N SER A 25 3.52 -17.65 51.03
CA SER A 25 2.31 -17.04 50.46
C SER A 25 1.08 -17.85 50.83
N LEU A 26 -0.09 -17.20 50.84
CA LEU A 26 -1.36 -17.90 51.01
C LEU A 26 -1.55 -18.83 49.81
N PHE A 27 -1.85 -20.11 50.06
CA PHE A 27 -2.11 -21.04 48.99
C PHE A 27 -3.45 -20.74 48.31
N ASN A 28 -3.45 -20.74 46.98
CA ASN A 28 -4.60 -20.40 46.13
C ASN A 28 -5.28 -19.08 46.51
N PRO A 29 -4.55 -17.95 46.48
CA PRO A 29 -5.15 -16.67 46.79
C PRO A 29 -6.22 -16.29 45.76
N SER A 30 -7.18 -15.50 46.22
CA SER A 30 -8.23 -14.92 45.40
C SER A 30 -8.36 -13.44 45.68
N TYR A 31 -8.58 -12.67 44.62
CA TYR A 31 -8.65 -11.21 44.65
C TYR A 31 -9.89 -10.71 43.92
N ASP A 32 -10.44 -9.60 44.39
CA ASP A 32 -11.49 -8.87 43.69
C ASP A 32 -10.84 -7.97 42.63
N VAL A 33 -11.30 -8.07 41.39
CA VAL A 33 -10.84 -7.22 40.29
C VAL A 33 -11.76 -6.01 40.22
N LEU A 34 -11.16 -4.82 40.36
CA LEU A 34 -11.88 -3.56 40.51
C LEU A 34 -11.58 -2.65 39.33
N ASN A 35 -12.61 -2.00 38.80
CA ASN A 35 -12.51 -0.93 37.82
C ASN A 35 -12.91 0.40 38.45
N ILE A 36 -12.03 1.40 38.36
CA ILE A 36 -12.23 2.72 38.96
C ILE A 36 -12.67 3.67 37.85
N VAL A 37 -13.87 4.23 37.98
CA VAL A 37 -14.45 5.15 36.98
C VAL A 37 -14.86 6.44 37.71
N GLY A 38 -14.11 7.52 37.49
CA GLY A 38 -14.27 8.75 38.27
C GLY A 38 -13.97 8.50 39.75
N SER A 39 -14.93 8.79 40.62
CA SER A 39 -14.87 8.49 42.06
C SER A 39 -15.48 7.13 42.45
N GLN A 40 -16.09 6.41 41.49
CA GLN A 40 -16.80 5.18 41.78
C GLN A 40 -15.91 3.96 41.55
N LEU A 41 -15.91 3.07 42.54
CA LEU A 41 -15.17 1.81 42.51
C LEU A 41 -16.14 0.67 42.18
N ARG A 42 -15.98 0.04 41.02
CA ARG A 42 -16.87 -1.01 40.52
C ARG A 42 -16.12 -2.33 40.44
N ARG A 43 -16.54 -3.35 41.19
CA ARG A 43 -16.01 -4.71 41.01
C ARG A 43 -16.47 -5.29 39.67
N ILE A 44 -15.51 -5.73 38.86
CA ILE A 44 -15.74 -6.30 37.53
C ILE A 44 -15.54 -7.82 37.49
N GLY A 45 -15.07 -8.42 38.58
CA GLY A 45 -15.01 -9.86 38.74
C GLY A 45 -14.01 -10.25 39.82
N TYR A 46 -13.51 -11.47 39.71
CA TYR A 46 -12.59 -12.10 40.63
C TYR A 46 -11.43 -12.71 39.85
N TRP A 47 -10.25 -12.70 40.45
CA TRP A 47 -9.14 -13.53 40.00
C TRP A 47 -8.81 -14.53 41.10
N SER A 48 -8.56 -15.78 40.74
CA SER A 48 -7.97 -16.74 41.68
C SER A 48 -6.94 -17.61 41.00
N ASN A 49 -5.97 -18.12 41.77
CA ASN A 49 -5.03 -19.10 41.24
C ASN A 49 -5.71 -20.45 40.90
N TYR A 50 -6.98 -20.66 41.24
CA TYR A 50 -7.70 -21.84 40.78
C TYR A 50 -8.31 -21.60 39.38
N SER A 51 -9.17 -20.59 39.28
CA SER A 51 -10.02 -20.34 38.11
C SER A 51 -9.50 -19.30 37.10
N GLY A 52 -8.49 -18.51 37.44
CA GLY A 52 -8.16 -17.28 36.70
C GLY A 52 -9.24 -16.20 36.87
N LEU A 53 -9.44 -15.36 35.85
CA LEU A 53 -10.45 -14.30 35.78
C LEU A 53 -11.86 -14.87 35.62
N SER A 54 -12.78 -14.51 36.50
CA SER A 54 -14.16 -14.94 36.44
C SER A 54 -15.13 -13.91 37.02
N VAL A 55 -16.36 -13.89 36.54
CA VAL A 55 -17.47 -13.15 37.15
C VAL A 55 -18.09 -13.91 38.34
N VAL A 56 -17.78 -15.20 38.48
CA VAL A 56 -18.30 -16.07 39.54
C VAL A 56 -17.33 -16.08 40.72
N ALA A 57 -17.86 -16.02 41.93
CA ALA A 57 -17.07 -16.03 43.15
C ALA A 57 -16.16 -17.29 43.25
N PRO A 58 -14.90 -17.14 43.68
CA PRO A 58 -13.93 -18.23 43.80
C PRO A 58 -14.40 -19.41 44.66
N GLU A 59 -15.20 -19.14 45.70
CA GLU A 59 -15.74 -20.14 46.63
C GLU A 59 -16.62 -21.19 45.94
N ILE A 60 -17.38 -20.78 44.92
CA ILE A 60 -18.25 -21.67 44.14
C ILE A 60 -17.40 -22.49 43.16
N LEU A 61 -16.40 -21.85 42.54
CA LEU A 61 -15.58 -22.48 41.51
C LEU A 61 -14.60 -23.51 42.08
N ARG A 62 -14.13 -23.34 43.32
CA ARG A 62 -13.29 -24.34 44.01
C ARG A 62 -13.98 -25.69 44.23
N LYS A 63 -15.31 -25.73 44.22
CA LYS A 63 -16.10 -26.98 44.33
C LYS A 63 -16.20 -27.74 43.01
N ARG A 64 -15.76 -27.15 41.90
CA ARG A 64 -15.83 -27.71 40.55
C ARG A 64 -14.42 -28.03 40.05
N PRO A 65 -14.24 -28.93 39.07
CA PRO A 65 -12.95 -29.17 38.45
C PRO A 65 -12.36 -27.90 37.83
N GLN A 66 -11.03 -27.78 37.88
CA GLN A 66 -10.31 -26.60 37.43
C GLN A 66 -10.51 -26.38 35.92
N ASN A 67 -10.91 -25.17 35.52
CA ASN A 67 -11.12 -24.81 34.13
C ASN A 67 -10.60 -23.38 33.83
N ARG A 68 -9.43 -23.31 33.20
CA ARG A 68 -8.75 -22.06 32.79
C ARG A 68 -8.78 -21.81 31.28
N SER A 69 -9.75 -22.39 30.57
CA SER A 69 -9.89 -22.11 29.13
C SER A 69 -10.14 -20.62 28.86
N SER A 70 -9.66 -20.09 27.72
CA SER A 70 -9.90 -18.68 27.35
C SER A 70 -11.38 -18.34 27.30
N ALA A 71 -12.25 -19.31 27.01
CA ALA A 71 -13.70 -19.15 27.02
C ALA A 71 -14.29 -18.95 28.43
N SER A 72 -13.67 -19.50 29.49
CA SER A 72 -14.08 -19.33 30.88
C SER A 72 -13.51 -18.07 31.53
N GLN A 73 -12.44 -17.49 30.97
CA GLN A 73 -11.84 -16.24 31.44
C GLN A 73 -12.70 -15.04 31.07
N ARG A 74 -13.55 -14.57 31.99
CA ARG A 74 -14.49 -13.46 31.73
C ARG A 74 -14.58 -12.50 32.90
N LEU A 75 -14.65 -11.22 32.59
CA LEU A 75 -14.97 -10.13 33.52
C LEU A 75 -16.20 -9.38 32.99
N TYR A 76 -16.87 -8.63 33.86
CA TYR A 76 -17.87 -7.65 33.44
C TYR A 76 -17.22 -6.54 32.61
N SER A 77 -18.04 -5.81 31.85
CA SER A 77 -17.60 -4.72 30.98
C SER A 77 -16.64 -3.75 31.69
N VAL A 78 -15.46 -3.57 31.12
CA VAL A 78 -14.46 -2.61 31.60
C VAL A 78 -14.70 -1.27 30.93
N VAL A 79 -14.60 -0.20 31.71
CA VAL A 79 -14.58 1.18 31.21
C VAL A 79 -13.15 1.65 31.32
N TRP A 80 -12.56 2.01 30.20
CA TRP A 80 -11.19 2.46 30.07
C TRP A 80 -11.08 3.96 30.31
N PRO A 81 -9.86 4.48 30.56
CA PRO A 81 -9.62 5.92 30.66
C PRO A 81 -10.26 6.68 29.48
N GLY A 82 -10.92 7.80 29.77
CA GLY A 82 -11.69 8.56 28.78
C GLY A 82 -13.11 8.05 28.51
N GLY A 83 -13.59 7.04 29.25
CA GLY A 83 -14.97 6.56 29.17
C GLY A 83 -15.22 5.52 28.07
N ALA A 84 -14.18 5.07 27.36
CA ALA A 84 -14.29 4.06 26.32
C ALA A 84 -14.69 2.69 26.90
N LYS A 85 -15.64 2.01 26.27
CA LYS A 85 -16.05 0.64 26.65
C LYS A 85 -15.35 -0.44 25.84
N GLU A 86 -14.84 -0.08 24.67
CA GLU A 86 -14.03 -0.97 23.84
C GLU A 86 -12.63 -1.08 24.42
N GLN A 87 -12.08 -2.30 24.41
CA GLN A 87 -10.73 -2.53 24.88
C GLN A 87 -9.73 -1.79 23.99
N PRO A 88 -8.90 -0.89 24.56
CA PRO A 88 -7.90 -0.20 23.79
C PRO A 88 -6.90 -1.22 23.25
N ARG A 89 -6.56 -1.04 21.99
CA ARG A 89 -5.45 -1.75 21.37
C ARG A 89 -4.17 -1.02 21.82
N GLY A 90 -3.26 -1.70 22.52
CA GLY A 90 -1.94 -1.17 22.90
C GLY A 90 -1.74 -0.79 24.37
N TRP A 91 -0.46 -0.67 24.75
CA TRP A 91 0.00 -0.28 26.10
C TRP A 91 0.47 1.17 26.22
N VAL A 92 0.65 1.85 25.09
CA VAL A 92 1.25 3.19 25.06
C VAL A 92 0.15 4.20 24.80
N PHE A 93 -0.26 4.91 25.84
CA PHE A 93 -1.04 6.13 25.68
C PHE A 93 -0.13 7.18 25.02
N PRO A 94 -0.57 7.87 23.94
CA PRO A 94 0.19 8.97 23.38
C PRO A 94 0.41 9.99 24.49
N ARG A 95 1.68 10.31 24.78
CA ARG A 95 2.10 11.01 26.00
C ARG A 95 1.38 12.33 26.28
N ASN A 96 0.69 12.91 25.27
CA ASN A 96 -0.13 14.13 25.37
C ASN A 96 -1.27 14.16 24.31
N GLY A 97 -1.71 13.01 23.77
CA GLY A 97 -2.64 13.02 22.61
C GLY A 97 -2.05 13.64 21.33
N LYS A 98 -0.72 13.82 21.28
CA LYS A 98 0.00 14.33 20.10
C LYS A 98 -0.22 13.36 18.93
N LYS A 99 -0.79 13.86 17.84
CA LYS A 99 -0.97 13.12 16.60
C LYS A 99 0.37 12.97 15.89
N LEU A 100 0.55 11.85 15.19
CA LEU A 100 1.64 11.64 14.26
C LEU A 100 1.47 12.58 13.07
N ARG A 101 2.40 13.52 12.88
CA ARG A 101 2.40 14.46 11.76
C ARG A 101 3.03 13.80 10.54
N VAL A 102 2.19 13.39 9.60
CA VAL A 102 2.62 12.70 8.39
C VAL A 102 2.72 13.70 7.25
N GLY A 103 3.94 13.97 6.80
CA GLY A 103 4.20 14.82 5.65
C GLY A 103 3.80 14.13 4.34
N VAL A 104 3.01 14.81 3.52
CA VAL A 104 2.48 14.27 2.26
C VAL A 104 2.77 15.25 1.13
N PRO A 105 3.38 14.82 0.01
CA PRO A 105 3.71 15.72 -1.10
C PRO A 105 2.44 16.35 -1.70
N HIS A 106 2.39 17.67 -1.71
CA HIS A 106 1.32 18.46 -2.29
C HIS A 106 1.62 18.75 -3.76
N ARG A 107 1.35 17.71 -4.55
CA ARG A 107 1.41 17.58 -6.01
C ARG A 107 2.09 16.27 -6.32
N VAL A 108 1.55 15.55 -7.28
CA VAL A 108 2.16 14.35 -7.83
C VAL A 108 2.15 14.47 -9.34
N SER A 109 3.26 14.14 -9.98
CA SER A 109 3.29 13.99 -11.45
C SER A 109 2.22 13.00 -11.93
N PHE A 110 1.76 12.13 -11.01
CA PHE A 110 0.72 11.15 -11.23
C PHE A 110 -0.34 11.18 -10.10
N PRO A 111 -1.52 11.80 -10.30
CA PRO A 111 -2.55 12.08 -9.27
C PRO A 111 -3.03 10.85 -8.49
N TYR A 112 -2.86 9.64 -9.03
CA TYR A 112 -3.33 8.42 -8.38
C TYR A 112 -2.54 8.03 -7.12
N PHE A 113 -1.30 8.50 -6.94
CA PHE A 113 -0.51 8.15 -5.76
C PHE A 113 -0.95 8.91 -4.51
N VAL A 114 -1.14 10.23 -4.64
CA VAL A 114 -1.56 11.12 -3.56
C VAL A 114 -2.25 12.34 -4.18
N TYR A 115 -3.45 12.66 -3.75
CA TYR A 115 -4.14 13.89 -4.12
C TYR A 115 -5.03 14.37 -2.99
N GLN A 116 -5.34 15.66 -3.00
CA GLN A 116 -6.37 16.21 -2.14
C GLN A 116 -7.67 16.28 -2.93
N ASP A 117 -8.75 15.73 -2.37
CA ASP A 117 -10.08 15.90 -2.93
C ASP A 117 -10.54 17.35 -2.76
N ASN A 118 -10.97 17.97 -3.86
CA ASN A 118 -11.40 19.36 -3.87
C ASN A 118 -12.69 19.59 -3.07
N GLN A 119 -13.55 18.58 -2.93
CA GLN A 119 -14.82 18.73 -2.22
C GLN A 119 -14.68 18.51 -0.73
N THR A 120 -14.07 17.39 -0.34
CA THR A 120 -13.94 16.99 1.07
C THR A 120 -12.68 17.54 1.74
N ARG A 121 -11.70 18.03 0.96
CA ARG A 121 -10.33 18.37 1.39
C ARG A 121 -9.56 17.20 2.01
N GLU A 122 -10.08 15.98 1.89
CA GLU A 122 -9.41 14.77 2.35
C GLU A 122 -8.25 14.43 1.42
N ILE A 123 -7.20 13.88 2.01
CA ILE A 123 -6.02 13.42 1.30
C ILE A 123 -6.22 11.93 1.01
N ARG A 124 -6.17 11.57 -0.28
CA ARG A 124 -6.45 10.23 -0.78
C ARG A 124 -5.39 9.80 -1.79
N GLY A 125 -5.38 8.53 -2.18
CA GLY A 125 -4.49 7.98 -3.19
C GLY A 125 -3.83 6.69 -2.73
N TYR A 126 -3.21 5.98 -3.67
CA TYR A 126 -2.64 4.66 -3.42
C TYR A 126 -1.66 4.62 -2.24
N CYS A 127 -0.77 5.62 -2.12
CA CYS A 127 0.19 5.69 -1.01
C CYS A 127 -0.50 5.88 0.35
N ILE A 128 -1.62 6.62 0.36
CA ILE A 128 -2.42 6.86 1.56
C ILE A 128 -3.13 5.58 1.96
N ASP A 129 -3.73 4.86 1.01
CA ASP A 129 -4.42 3.60 1.27
C ASP A 129 -3.47 2.54 1.84
N VAL A 130 -2.24 2.45 1.30
CA VAL A 130 -1.19 1.57 1.82
C VAL A 130 -0.81 1.95 3.27
N PHE A 131 -0.65 3.24 3.55
CA PHE A 131 -0.36 3.72 4.91
C PHE A 131 -1.50 3.39 5.89
N LEU A 132 -2.75 3.65 5.50
CA LEU A 132 -3.92 3.33 6.32
C LEU A 132 -4.05 1.82 6.56
N ALA A 133 -3.79 1.00 5.55
CA ALA A 133 -3.75 -0.45 5.70
C ALA A 133 -2.68 -0.88 6.71
N ALA A 134 -1.49 -0.28 6.67
CA ALA A 134 -0.42 -0.57 7.63
C ALA A 134 -0.79 -0.15 9.06
N ILE A 135 -1.37 1.05 9.24
CA ILE A 135 -1.84 1.52 10.56
C ILE A 135 -2.94 0.61 11.13
N ASN A 136 -3.86 0.14 10.29
CA ASN A 136 -4.95 -0.75 10.71
C ASN A 136 -4.47 -2.14 11.18
N GLN A 137 -3.27 -2.56 10.76
CA GLN A 137 -2.64 -3.81 11.21
C GLN A 137 -1.92 -3.66 12.55
N LEU A 138 -1.67 -2.44 13.01
CA LEU A 138 -1.01 -2.22 14.29
C LEU A 138 -1.92 -2.67 15.45
N SER A 139 -1.31 -3.29 16.45
CA SER A 139 -1.98 -3.71 17.68
C SER A 139 -2.30 -2.54 18.61
N TYR A 140 -2.17 -1.30 18.13
CA TYR A 140 -2.44 -0.08 18.88
C TYR A 140 -2.94 1.05 18.02
N ALA A 141 -3.75 1.94 18.63
CA ALA A 141 -4.28 3.10 17.93
C ALA A 141 -3.18 4.17 17.76
N VAL A 142 -2.92 4.56 16.51
CA VAL A 142 -2.00 5.65 16.17
C VAL A 142 -2.83 6.81 15.66
N PRO A 143 -3.07 7.86 16.44
CA PRO A 143 -3.70 9.07 15.92
C PRO A 143 -2.70 9.76 14.99
N TYR A 144 -3.13 10.11 13.77
CA TYR A 144 -2.29 10.77 12.77
C TYR A 144 -3.02 11.98 12.17
N GLU A 145 -2.23 12.86 11.58
CA GLU A 145 -2.72 13.93 10.72
C GLU A 145 -1.81 14.06 9.49
N PHE A 146 -2.42 14.26 8.33
CA PHE A 146 -1.69 14.46 7.09
C PHE A 146 -1.45 15.95 6.88
N ILE A 147 -0.20 16.32 6.61
CA ILE A 147 0.20 17.70 6.36
C ILE A 147 0.78 17.78 4.95
N LEU A 148 0.14 18.60 4.12
CA LEU A 148 0.56 18.85 2.76
C LEU A 148 1.89 19.61 2.71
N PHE A 149 2.83 19.10 1.92
CA PHE A 149 4.16 19.67 1.72
C PHE A 149 4.36 20.10 0.27
N GLY A 150 4.53 21.40 0.05
CA GLY A 150 4.72 21.99 -1.27
C GLY A 150 3.69 23.08 -1.60
N ASP A 151 3.89 23.75 -2.73
CA ASP A 151 3.07 24.88 -3.18
C ASP A 151 1.82 24.47 -3.99
N GLY A 152 1.64 23.17 -4.26
CA GLY A 152 0.55 22.64 -5.10
C GLY A 152 0.73 22.92 -6.60
N ARG A 153 1.80 23.61 -7.01
CA ARG A 153 2.05 24.02 -8.40
C ARG A 153 3.30 23.37 -8.99
N LYS A 154 4.32 23.20 -8.14
CA LYS A 154 5.65 22.55 -8.17
C LYS A 154 5.67 21.09 -7.75
N ASN A 155 6.46 20.21 -8.39
CA ASN A 155 6.76 18.93 -7.75
C ASN A 155 7.58 19.31 -6.50
N PRO A 156 7.15 18.89 -5.30
CA PRO A 156 7.85 19.28 -4.09
C PRO A 156 9.28 18.71 -4.11
N ASN A 157 10.19 19.39 -3.43
CA ASN A 157 11.52 18.85 -3.25
C ASN A 157 11.46 17.71 -2.23
N TYR A 158 11.43 16.46 -2.71
CA TYR A 158 11.40 15.27 -1.87
C TYR A 158 12.59 15.16 -0.91
N THR A 159 13.76 15.70 -1.28
CA THR A 159 14.91 15.71 -0.39
C THR A 159 14.69 16.66 0.79
N GLU A 160 14.01 17.79 0.56
CA GLU A 160 13.60 18.69 1.63
C GLU A 160 12.50 18.09 2.51
N LEU A 161 11.52 17.40 1.91
CA LEU A 161 10.49 16.68 2.67
C LEU A 161 11.13 15.68 3.64
N VAL A 162 12.09 14.90 3.15
CA VAL A 162 12.84 13.94 3.97
C VAL A 162 13.69 14.64 5.04
N ARG A 163 14.34 15.76 4.70
CA ARG A 163 15.09 16.56 5.68
C ARG A 163 14.19 17.04 6.82
N ARG A 164 12.96 17.48 6.53
CA ARG A 164 11.97 17.89 7.54
C ARG A 164 11.51 16.75 8.44
N VAL A 165 11.53 15.50 7.96
CA VAL A 165 11.33 14.33 8.82
C VAL A 165 12.51 14.17 9.77
N ALA A 166 13.76 14.27 9.27
CA ALA A 166 14.96 14.18 10.11
C ALA A 166 15.04 15.31 11.16
N GLU A 167 14.55 16.50 10.84
CA GLU A 167 14.50 17.66 11.74
C GLU A 167 13.35 17.59 12.77
N GLY A 168 12.43 16.64 12.62
CA GLY A 168 11.28 16.49 13.51
C GLY A 168 10.15 17.48 13.25
N ASP A 169 10.13 18.15 12.10
CA ASP A 169 8.96 18.92 11.64
C ASP A 169 7.80 17.99 11.26
N PHE A 170 8.14 16.85 10.66
CA PHE A 170 7.24 15.73 10.43
C PHE A 170 7.75 14.50 11.18
N ASP A 171 6.82 13.68 11.66
CA ASP A 171 7.17 12.45 12.38
C ASP A 171 7.32 11.27 11.38
N ALA A 172 6.70 11.38 10.20
CA ALA A 172 6.85 10.45 9.08
C ALA A 172 6.52 11.16 7.74
N ALA A 173 6.86 10.55 6.61
CA ALA A 173 6.43 11.01 5.29
C ALA A 173 5.85 9.86 4.45
N VAL A 174 4.78 10.15 3.71
CA VAL A 174 4.06 9.17 2.86
C VAL A 174 3.83 9.77 1.48
N GLY A 175 4.19 9.02 0.44
CA GLY A 175 4.00 9.40 -0.95
C GLY A 175 4.85 8.57 -1.90
N ASP A 176 4.98 9.05 -3.14
CA ASP A 176 5.84 8.52 -4.20
C ASP A 176 7.32 8.89 -3.99
N ILE A 177 7.83 8.67 -2.77
CA ILE A 177 9.18 9.06 -2.36
C ILE A 177 10.17 7.97 -2.78
N ALA A 178 10.97 8.25 -3.80
CA ALA A 178 12.03 7.35 -4.23
C ALA A 178 13.09 7.16 -3.11
N ILE A 179 13.40 5.89 -2.85
CA ILE A 179 14.48 5.46 -1.94
C ILE A 179 15.81 5.64 -2.70
N VAL A 180 16.64 6.57 -2.24
CA VAL A 180 17.96 6.86 -2.81
C VAL A 180 18.99 7.02 -1.71
N THR A 181 20.25 6.72 -2.01
CA THR A 181 21.34 6.64 -1.03
C THR A 181 21.51 7.90 -0.18
N SER A 182 21.33 9.10 -0.75
CA SER A 182 21.45 10.35 0.00
C SER A 182 20.33 10.55 1.03
N ARG A 183 19.14 9.99 0.80
CA ARG A 183 17.99 10.09 1.72
C ARG A 183 18.04 9.04 2.81
N THR A 184 18.53 7.84 2.49
CA THR A 184 18.70 6.76 3.48
C THR A 184 19.80 7.04 4.50
N MET A 185 20.69 8.01 4.24
CA MET A 185 21.67 8.46 5.22
C MET A 185 21.09 9.32 6.34
N ILE A 186 19.91 9.92 6.15
CA ILE A 186 19.32 10.89 7.09
C ILE A 186 17.99 10.42 7.70
N VAL A 187 17.28 9.48 7.07
CA VAL A 187 16.08 8.84 7.62
C VAL A 187 16.04 7.36 7.27
N ASP A 188 15.33 6.59 8.09
CA ASP A 188 14.99 5.21 7.78
C ASP A 188 13.79 5.13 6.82
N PHE A 189 13.88 4.23 5.85
CA PHE A 189 12.79 3.93 4.92
C PHE A 189 12.15 2.58 5.24
N THR A 190 10.86 2.47 4.94
CA THR A 190 10.17 1.16 4.94
C THR A 190 10.69 0.29 3.79
N GLN A 191 10.28 -0.97 3.79
CA GLN A 191 10.39 -1.76 2.56
C GLN A 191 9.60 -1.10 1.42
N PRO A 192 10.09 -1.17 0.17
CA PRO A 192 9.38 -0.65 -0.97
C PRO A 192 8.08 -1.44 -1.18
N TYR A 193 6.97 -0.73 -1.39
CA TYR A 193 5.66 -1.33 -1.66
C TYR A 193 5.26 -1.23 -3.14
N THR A 194 6.10 -0.60 -3.96
CA THR A 194 5.95 -0.49 -5.42
C THR A 194 7.34 -0.56 -6.04
N ASP A 195 7.43 -1.21 -7.19
CA ASP A 195 8.68 -1.26 -7.95
C ASP A 195 9.00 0.11 -8.56
N SER A 196 10.26 0.49 -8.50
CA SER A 196 10.79 1.67 -9.18
C SER A 196 11.45 1.25 -10.49
N GLY A 197 10.81 1.59 -11.61
CA GLY A 197 11.33 1.34 -12.96
C GLY A 197 11.70 2.63 -13.68
N LEU A 198 12.94 2.72 -14.20
CA LEU A 198 13.32 3.76 -15.15
C LEU A 198 12.92 3.32 -16.56
N VAL A 199 12.07 4.10 -17.23
CA VAL A 199 11.63 3.84 -18.60
C VAL A 199 11.95 5.06 -19.46
N VAL A 200 12.51 4.83 -20.65
CA VAL A 200 12.73 5.87 -21.65
C VAL A 200 11.50 5.98 -22.53
N VAL A 201 10.83 7.13 -22.50
CA VAL A 201 9.72 7.44 -23.41
C VAL A 201 10.28 8.22 -24.60
N ALA A 202 10.22 7.61 -25.79
CA ALA A 202 10.60 8.26 -27.04
C ALA A 202 9.37 8.43 -27.95
N PRO A 203 9.20 9.58 -28.60
CA PRO A 203 8.10 9.78 -29.53
C PRO A 203 8.25 8.85 -30.74
N VAL A 204 7.28 7.96 -30.94
CA VAL A 204 7.23 7.13 -32.15
C VAL A 204 6.62 7.97 -33.27
N ARG A 205 7.44 8.33 -34.26
CA ARG A 205 6.92 8.87 -35.53
C ARG A 205 6.32 7.71 -36.31
N LYS A 206 4.99 7.68 -36.43
CA LYS A 206 4.32 6.78 -37.38
C LYS A 206 4.70 7.25 -38.78
N LEU A 207 5.54 6.48 -39.48
CA LEU A 207 5.74 6.67 -40.91
C LEU A 207 4.43 6.25 -41.59
N TYR A 208 3.68 7.23 -42.08
CA TYR A 208 2.54 6.93 -42.95
C TYR A 208 3.08 6.23 -44.19
N SER A 209 2.82 4.92 -44.31
CA SER A 209 3.10 4.19 -45.54
C SER A 209 2.11 4.68 -46.60
N SER A 210 2.56 5.58 -47.47
CA SER A 210 1.76 5.99 -48.63
C SER A 210 1.69 4.83 -49.61
N ALA A 211 0.52 4.52 -50.17
CA ALA A 211 0.39 3.49 -51.21
C ALA A 211 1.34 3.72 -52.40
N TRP A 212 1.73 4.98 -52.66
CA TRP A 212 2.68 5.40 -53.70
C TRP A 212 4.16 5.31 -53.28
N ALA A 213 4.48 4.70 -52.15
CA ALA A 213 5.86 4.58 -51.68
C ALA A 213 6.77 3.84 -52.67
N PHE A 214 6.21 2.94 -53.49
CA PHE A 214 6.93 2.21 -54.53
C PHE A 214 7.44 3.10 -55.69
N LEU A 215 6.91 4.31 -55.87
CA LEU A 215 7.40 5.26 -56.88
C LEU A 215 8.59 6.10 -56.40
N ARG A 216 8.82 6.16 -55.08
CA ARG A 216 9.92 6.93 -54.47
C ARG A 216 11.34 6.51 -54.85
N PRO A 217 11.65 5.23 -55.19
CA PRO A 217 13.02 4.82 -55.53
C PRO A 217 13.59 5.52 -56.77
N PHE A 218 12.73 5.97 -57.69
CA PHE A 218 13.14 6.62 -58.94
C PHE A 218 12.66 8.06 -59.03
N THR A 219 13.51 8.95 -59.57
CA THR A 219 13.12 10.33 -59.87
C THR A 219 12.19 10.37 -61.09
N ALA A 220 11.42 11.46 -61.26
CA ALA A 220 10.56 11.63 -62.42
C ALA A 220 11.33 11.51 -63.76
N HIS A 221 12.58 11.96 -63.79
CA HIS A 221 13.47 11.80 -64.94
C HIS A 221 13.78 10.33 -65.22
N MET A 222 14.07 9.52 -64.19
CA MET A 222 14.31 8.09 -64.36
C MET A 222 13.07 7.36 -64.87
N TRP A 223 11.88 7.70 -64.34
CA TRP A 223 10.62 7.17 -64.88
C TRP A 223 10.38 7.56 -66.34
N ALA A 224 10.70 8.80 -66.72
CA ALA A 224 10.61 9.26 -68.11
C ALA A 224 11.59 8.53 -69.02
N VAL A 225 12.84 8.30 -68.58
CA VAL A 225 13.84 7.52 -69.32
C VAL A 225 13.39 6.06 -69.47
N THR A 226 12.87 5.43 -68.41
CA THR A 226 12.34 4.06 -68.49
C THR A 226 11.16 3.98 -69.47
N GLY A 227 10.23 4.94 -69.43
CA GLY A 227 9.12 5.01 -70.40
C GLY A 227 9.60 5.23 -71.84
N ALA A 228 10.59 6.10 -72.04
CA ALA A 228 11.19 6.33 -73.36
C ALA A 228 11.92 5.08 -73.88
N PHE A 229 12.64 4.36 -73.01
CA PHE A 229 13.30 3.11 -73.38
C PHE A 229 12.27 2.04 -73.77
N PHE A 230 11.16 1.92 -73.04
CA PHE A 230 10.07 1.00 -73.39
C PHE A 230 9.48 1.30 -74.77
N LEU A 231 9.26 2.58 -75.10
CA LEU A 231 8.79 3.00 -76.44
C LEU A 231 9.81 2.71 -77.54
N ILE A 232 11.11 2.94 -77.30
CA ILE A 232 12.17 2.65 -78.27
C ILE A 232 12.25 1.15 -78.54
N VAL A 233 12.28 0.33 -77.48
CA VAL A 233 12.29 -1.13 -77.62
C VAL A 233 11.03 -1.61 -78.35
N GLY A 234 9.86 -1.09 -77.98
CA GLY A 234 8.60 -1.39 -78.67
C GLY A 234 8.62 -1.02 -80.15
N ALA A 235 9.18 0.14 -80.51
CA ALA A 235 9.34 0.55 -81.91
C ALA A 235 10.33 -0.34 -82.67
N VAL A 236 11.44 -0.74 -82.06
CA VAL A 236 12.42 -1.67 -82.65
C VAL A 236 11.77 -3.03 -82.91
N ILE A 237 11.07 -3.58 -81.91
CA ILE A 237 10.31 -4.83 -82.05
C ILE A 237 9.27 -4.67 -83.16
N TRP A 238 8.49 -3.60 -83.16
CA TRP A 238 7.49 -3.36 -84.20
C TRP A 238 8.12 -3.33 -85.59
N ILE A 239 9.24 -2.64 -85.82
CA ILE A 239 9.92 -2.59 -87.13
C ILE A 239 10.38 -4.00 -87.58
N LEU A 240 10.97 -4.78 -86.67
CA LEU A 240 11.49 -6.12 -86.96
C LEU A 240 10.34 -7.10 -87.25
N GLU A 241 9.32 -7.09 -86.41
CA GLU A 241 8.23 -8.06 -86.39
C GLU A 241 7.19 -7.74 -87.47
N HIS A 242 6.91 -6.45 -87.75
CA HIS A 242 5.98 -6.00 -88.80
C HIS A 242 6.37 -6.50 -90.20
N ARG A 243 7.66 -6.76 -90.42
CA ARG A 243 8.16 -7.28 -91.69
C ARG A 243 7.84 -8.75 -91.90
N ILE A 244 7.76 -9.54 -90.82
CA ILE A 244 7.72 -11.01 -90.87
C ILE A 244 6.36 -11.58 -90.38
N ASN A 245 5.74 -10.98 -89.38
CA ASN A 245 4.53 -11.49 -88.72
C ASN A 245 3.27 -10.67 -89.07
N ASP A 246 2.23 -11.37 -89.52
CA ASP A 246 0.97 -10.75 -89.98
C ASP A 246 0.12 -10.18 -88.83
N GLU A 247 0.33 -10.60 -87.58
CA GLU A 247 -0.37 -10.04 -86.40
C GLU A 247 -0.01 -8.55 -86.16
N PHE A 248 1.18 -8.12 -86.56
CA PHE A 248 1.62 -6.73 -86.47
C PHE A 248 1.19 -5.87 -87.68
N ARG A 249 0.33 -6.37 -88.56
CA ARG A 249 -0.22 -5.65 -89.73
C ARG A 249 -1.70 -5.23 -89.57
N GLY A 250 -2.30 -5.50 -88.42
CA GLY A 250 -3.69 -5.13 -88.11
C GLY A 250 -3.93 -3.61 -87.97
N PRO A 251 -5.20 -3.18 -87.77
CA PRO A 251 -5.55 -1.78 -87.57
C PRO A 251 -4.75 -1.13 -86.41
N PRO A 252 -4.45 0.17 -86.47
CA PRO A 252 -3.49 0.85 -85.58
C PRO A 252 -3.85 0.75 -84.09
N ARG A 253 -5.13 0.56 -83.76
CA ARG A 253 -5.57 0.33 -82.36
C ARG A 253 -5.17 -1.03 -81.81
N GLN A 254 -5.11 -2.07 -82.65
CA GLN A 254 -4.68 -3.41 -82.22
C GLN A 254 -3.15 -3.48 -82.07
N GLN A 255 -2.41 -2.82 -82.96
CA GLN A 255 -0.95 -2.71 -82.88
C GLN A 255 -0.46 -1.99 -81.61
N LEU A 256 -1.18 -0.96 -81.16
CA LEU A 256 -0.87 -0.25 -79.91
C LEU A 256 -1.05 -1.14 -78.68
N ILE A 257 -1.99 -2.09 -78.71
CA ILE A 257 -2.22 -3.03 -77.60
C ILE A 257 -1.12 -4.09 -77.56
N THR A 258 -0.69 -4.61 -78.70
CA THR A 258 0.42 -5.59 -78.78
C THR A 258 1.79 -4.99 -78.45
N ILE A 259 1.99 -3.69 -78.58
CA ILE A 259 3.24 -3.01 -78.17
C ILE A 259 3.27 -2.71 -76.65
N LEU A 260 2.09 -2.58 -76.02
CA LEU A 260 1.96 -2.23 -74.59
C LEU A 260 1.69 -3.42 -73.67
N TRP A 261 1.43 -4.61 -74.23
CA TRP A 261 1.20 -5.87 -73.51
C TRP A 261 2.50 -6.68 -73.43
#